data_AF-A0AAV2D8S8-F1
#
_entry.id   AF-A0AAV2D8S8-F1
#
_cell.length_a   1.000
_cell.length_b   1.000
_cell.length_c   1.000
_cell.angle_alpha   90.00
_cell.angle_beta   90.00
_cell.angle_gamma   90.00
#
_symmetry.space_group_name_H-M   'P 1'
#
loop_
_entity.id
_entity.type
_entity.pdbx_description
1 polymer ?
#
loop_
_entity_poly.entity_id
_entity_poly.type
_entity_poly.pdbx_seq_one_letter_code
_entity_poly.pdbx_strand_id
1 'polypeptide(L)' 'MKYMNMDAYRFSISWTRIIPSGKIQTGVNEQGIKFYHDLLDLLGKHGLEPYVTIWHWDTPQALEAEYGGFLSRNIV' A
#
# COMPACT_ATOMS: atom_id res chain seq x y z
N MET A 1 -11.39 6.67 -15.71
CA MET A 1 -9.99 6.70 -16.21
C MET A 1 -9.88 6.36 -17.68
N LYS A 2 -10.37 5.20 -18.14
CA LYS A 2 -10.33 4.84 -19.57
C LYS A 2 -10.94 5.90 -20.51
N TYR A 3 -11.97 6.60 -20.06
CA TYR A 3 -12.63 7.68 -20.81
C TYR A 3 -11.96 9.06 -20.67
N MET A 4 -10.91 9.17 -19.85
CA MET A 4 -10.17 10.42 -19.61
C MET A 4 -8.82 10.46 -20.34
N ASN A 5 -8.55 9.49 -21.22
CA ASN A 5 -7.32 9.38 -22.02
C ASN A 5 -6.02 9.54 -21.18
N MET A 6 -5.96 8.82 -20.06
CA MET A 6 -4.78 8.78 -19.19
C MET A 6 -3.85 7.65 -19.63
N ASP A 7 -2.53 7.90 -19.56
CA ASP A 7 -1.50 6.88 -19.85
C ASP A 7 -1.05 6.13 -18.59
N ALA A 8 -1.31 6.70 -17.42
CA ALA A 8 -0.81 6.23 -16.13
C ALA A 8 -1.85 6.36 -15.02
N TYR A 9 -1.72 5.51 -14.00
CA TYR A 9 -2.49 5.61 -12.77
C TYR A 9 -1.60 5.55 -11.54
N ARG A 10 -1.59 6.64 -10.77
CA ARG A 10 -0.88 6.71 -9.50
C ARG A 10 -1.79 6.28 -8.34
N PHE A 11 -1.31 5.37 -7.51
CA PHE A 11 -1.98 4.97 -6.27
C PHE A 11 -0.96 4.66 -5.17
N SER A 12 -1.43 4.53 -3.93
CA SER A 12 -0.62 4.06 -2.81
C SER A 12 -1.03 2.66 -2.36
N ILE A 13 -0.04 1.87 -1.95
CA ILE A 13 -0.28 0.63 -1.22
C ILE A 13 -0.44 1.01 0.25
N SER A 14 -1.54 0.57 0.86
CA SER A 14 -1.81 0.88 2.25
C SER A 14 -1.04 -0.08 3.14
N TRP A 15 -0.16 0.45 4.00
CA TRP A 15 0.68 -0.37 4.88
C TRP A 15 -0.19 -1.25 5.79
N THR A 16 -1.21 -0.67 6.43
CA THR A 16 -2.15 -1.40 7.30
C THR A 16 -2.98 -2.45 6.55
N ARG A 17 -3.18 -2.30 5.24
CA ARG A 17 -3.88 -3.31 4.45
C ARG A 17 -3.04 -4.55 4.21
N ILE A 18 -1.72 -4.42 4.06
CA ILE A 18 -0.79 -5.53 3.85
C ILE A 18 -0.33 -6.12 5.19
N ILE A 19 0.07 -5.26 6.13
CA ILE A 19 0.61 -5.62 7.44
C ILE A 19 -0.16 -4.82 8.50
N PRO A 20 -1.27 -5.34 9.05
CA PRO A 20 -2.17 -4.57 9.91
C PRO A 20 -1.52 -3.91 11.13
N SER A 21 -0.54 -4.57 11.76
CA SER A 21 0.21 -3.99 12.89
C SER A 21 1.46 -3.20 12.47
N GLY A 22 1.81 -3.22 11.18
CA GLY A 22 3.09 -2.72 10.68
C GLY A 22 4.29 -3.67 10.82
N LYS A 23 4.17 -4.77 11.57
CA LYS A 23 5.24 -5.76 11.80
C LYS A 23 4.95 -7.09 11.11
N ILE A 24 5.85 -7.53 10.22
CA ILE A 24 5.72 -8.82 9.49
C ILE A 24 5.57 -9.99 10.47
N GLN A 25 6.23 -9.94 11.63
CA GLN A 25 6.16 -11.02 12.63
C GLN A 25 4.74 -11.24 13.18
N THR A 26 3.85 -10.26 13.05
CA THR A 26 2.44 -10.37 13.50
C THR A 26 1.49 -10.89 12.42
N GLY A 27 2.01 -11.20 11.24
CA GLY A 27 1.25 -11.72 10.11
C GLY A 27 1.03 -10.70 8.99
N VAL A 28 0.68 -11.25 7.84
CA VAL A 28 0.43 -10.55 6.59
C VAL A 28 -1.00 -10.84 6.14
N ASN A 29 -1.67 -9.84 5.58
CA ASN A 29 -3.02 -9.98 5.06
C ASN A 29 -3.00 -10.32 3.57
N GLU A 30 -3.12 -11.62 3.27
CA GLU A 30 -3.15 -12.16 1.91
C GLU A 30 -4.29 -11.59 1.05
N GLN A 31 -5.43 -11.24 1.66
CA GLN A 31 -6.53 -10.61 0.91
C GLN A 31 -6.16 -9.19 0.47
N GLY A 32 -5.39 -8.47 1.30
CA GLY A 32 -4.83 -7.17 0.97
C GLY A 32 -3.86 -7.26 -0.20
N ILE A 33 -2.98 -8.26 -0.19
CA ILE A 33 -2.05 -8.55 -1.30
C ILE A 33 -2.83 -8.87 -2.58
N LYS A 34 -3.82 -9.77 -2.49
CA LYS A 34 -4.67 -10.13 -3.63
C LYS A 34 -5.35 -8.91 -4.25
N PHE A 35 -5.86 -7.99 -3.43
CA PHE A 35 -6.50 -6.77 -3.92
C PHE A 35 -5.56 -5.94 -4.80
N TYR A 36 -4.29 -5.76 -4.40
CA TYR A 36 -3.33 -5.01 -5.22
C TYR A 36 -2.88 -5.78 -6.46
N HIS A 37 -2.76 -7.11 -6.40
CA HIS A 37 -2.56 -7.92 -7.60
C HIS A 37 -3.70 -7.75 -8.60
N ASP A 38 -4.95 -7.90 -8.15
CA ASP A 38 -6.13 -7.73 -9.01
C ASP A 38 -6.18 -6.32 -9.63
N LEU A 39 -5.78 -5.28 -8.86
CA LEU A 39 -5.68 -3.91 -9.36
C LEU A 39 -4.60 -3.77 -10.44
N LEU A 40 -3.40 -4.30 -10.21
CA LEU A 40 -2.31 -4.25 -11.19
C LEU A 40 -2.69 -4.98 -12.48
N ASP A 41 -3.33 -6.15 -12.38
CA ASP A 41 -3.84 -6.90 -13.53
C ASP A 41 -4.89 -6.08 -14.30
N LEU A 42 -5.77 -5.37 -13.59
CA LEU A 42 -6.78 -4.51 -14.22
C LEU A 42 -6.14 -3.32 -14.95
N LEU A 43 -5.13 -2.68 -14.36
CA LEU A 43 -4.40 -1.57 -14.99
C LEU A 43 -3.67 -2.05 -16.25
N GLY A 44 -2.98 -3.19 -16.18
CA GLY A 44 -2.33 -3.82 -17.32
C GLY A 44 -3.29 -4.15 -18.46
N LYS A 45 -4.48 -4.69 -18.14
CA LYS A 45 -5.56 -4.94 -19.14
C LYS A 45 -6.06 -3.67 -19.83
N HIS A 46 -5.86 -2.51 -19.22
CA HIS A 46 -6.25 -1.22 -19.77
C HIS A 46 -5.08 -0.41 -20.35
N GLY A 47 -3.87 -0.97 -20.37
CA GLY A 47 -2.68 -0.27 -20.87
C GLY A 47 -2.29 0.94 -20.02
N LEU A 48 -2.67 0.95 -18.74
CA LEU A 48 -2.34 2.03 -17.80
C LEU A 48 -1.08 1.68 -17.03
N GLU A 49 -0.07 2.55 -17.08
CA GLU A 49 1.16 2.38 -16.31
C GLU A 49 0.92 2.66 -14.81
N PRO A 50 1.22 1.71 -13.91
CA PRO A 50 1.02 1.91 -12.48
C PRO A 50 2.17 2.71 -11.85
N TYR A 51 1.85 3.83 -11.20
CA TYR A 51 2.80 4.59 -10.39
C TYR A 51 2.49 4.37 -8.90
N VAL A 52 3.30 3.54 -8.24
CA VAL A 52 3.04 3.11 -6.86
C VAL A 52 3.79 3.96 -5.85
N THR A 53 3.05 4.52 -4.89
CA THR A 53 3.61 5.16 -3.70
C THR A 53 3.57 4.16 -2.53
N ILE A 54 4.73 3.82 -1.95
CA ILE A 54 4.82 2.80 -0.88
C ILE A 54 4.43 3.31 0.51
N TRP A 55 4.42 4.63 0.70
CA TRP A 55 3.95 5.28 1.93
C TRP A 55 3.26 6.59 1.59
N HIS A 56 2.02 6.77 2.04
CA HIS A 56 1.23 7.96 1.75
C HIS A 56 0.44 8.39 2.98
N TRP A 57 1.17 8.63 4.07
CA TRP A 57 0.67 9.14 5.35
C TRP A 57 -0.29 8.18 6.08
N ASP A 58 -0.10 6.89 5.86
CA ASP A 58 -0.96 5.80 6.34
C ASP A 58 -0.23 4.83 7.28
N THR A 59 0.63 5.39 8.15
CA THR A 59 1.38 4.63 9.15
C THR A 59 0.45 3.81 10.04
N PRO A 60 0.75 2.51 10.29
CA PRO A 60 -0.04 1.69 11.19
C PRO A 60 -0.10 2.25 12.61
N GLN A 61 -1.31 2.38 13.16
CA GLN A 61 -1.54 2.91 14.52
C GLN A 61 -0.77 2.14 15.60
N ALA A 62 -0.52 0.85 15.38
CA ALA A 62 0.26 0.03 16.31
C ALA A 62 1.72 0.50 16.41
N LEU A 63 2.33 0.97 15.31
CA LEU A 63 3.68 1.55 15.32
C LEU A 63 3.71 2.93 15.98
N GLU A 64 2.66 3.73 15.81
CA GLU A 64 2.51 4.99 16.55
C GLU A 64 2.43 4.74 18.06
N ALA A 65 1.60 3.77 18.48
CA ALA A 65 1.43 3.44 19.89
C ALA A 65 2.70 2.83 20.54
N GLU A 66 3.44 2.00 19.81
CA GLU A 66 4.61 1.31 20.35
C GLU A 66 5.89 2.17 20.30
N TYR A 67 6.06 2.94 19.21
CA TYR A 67 7.32 3.61 18.91
C TYR A 67 7.21 5.14 18.77
N GLY A 68 6.02 5.72 18.83
CA GLY A 68 5.81 7.12 18.44
C GLY A 68 6.03 7.33 16.93
N GLY A 69 5.78 6.30 16.13
CA GLY A 69 5.87 6.36 14.68
C GLY A 69 7.30 6.62 14.21
N PHE A 70 7.45 7.60 13.33
CA PHE A 70 8.75 7.98 12.76
C PHE A 70 9.71 8.68 13.74
N LEU A 71 9.30 8.93 14.98
CA LEU A 71 10.19 9.48 16.01
C LEU A 71 11.20 8.44 16.53
N SER A 72 10.95 7.16 16.31
CA SER A 72 11.83 6.07 16.71
C SER A 72 12.51 5.43 15.51
N ARG A 73 13.76 5.02 15.69
CA ARG A 73 14.50 4.26 14.67
C ARG A 73 13.99 2.83 14.50
N ASN A 74 13.22 2.31 15.46
CA ASN A 74 12.71 0.94 15.41
C ASN A 74 11.60 0.74 14.36
N ILE A 75 11.12 1.81 13.73
CA ILE A 75 10.16 1.73 12.63
C ILE A 75 10.82 1.33 11.29
N VAL A 76 12.15 1.42 11.19
CA VAL A 76 12.95 1.15 9.97
C VAL A 76 13.60 -0.23 10.04
#